data_AF-A0A8T6P609-F1
#
_entry.id   AF-A0A8T6P609-F1
#
_cell.length_a   1.000
_cell.length_b   1.000
_cell.length_c   1.000
_cell.angle_alpha   90.00
_cell.angle_beta   90.00
_cell.angle_gamma   90.00
#
_symmetry.space_group_name_H-M   'P 1'
#
loop_
_entity.id
_entity.type
_entity.pdbx_description
1 polymer ?
#
loop_
_entity_poly.entity_id
_entity_poly.type
_entity_poly.pdbx_seq_one_letter_code
_entity_poly.pdbx_strand_id
1 'polypeptide(L)' 'RSREVSTARQVVSYIAREEADIPLNEIGDTLGGRNHSTVLYSIERVNDLMQTDSLLRRQVEAILNSLSRSPSHSTNS' A
#
# COMPACT_ATOMS: atom_id res chain seq x y z
N ARG A 1 18.90 10.82 2.29
CA ARG A 1 17.92 10.86 1.18
C ARG A 1 16.75 9.96 1.54
N SER A 2 15.49 10.42 1.39
CA SER A 2 14.34 9.54 1.14
C SER A 2 13.59 8.86 2.30
N ARG A 3 13.42 9.48 3.49
CA ARG A 3 12.43 8.95 4.47
C ARG A 3 11.01 8.95 3.88
N GLU A 4 10.61 10.05 3.25
CA GLU A 4 9.31 10.17 2.58
C GLU A 4 9.12 9.12 1.49
N VAL A 5 10.13 8.88 0.63
CA VAL A 5 10.03 7.84 -0.42
C VAL A 5 10.02 6.43 0.18
N SER A 6 10.66 6.23 1.35
CA SER A 6 10.57 4.96 2.06
C SER A 6 9.17 4.75 2.62
N THR A 7 8.61 5.76 3.28
CA THR A 7 7.23 5.74 3.80
C THR A 7 6.22 5.54 2.67
N ALA A 8 6.36 6.24 1.55
CA ALA A 8 5.50 6.08 0.39
C ALA A 8 5.53 4.63 -0.15
N ARG A 9 6.72 4.02 -0.25
CA ARG A 9 6.83 2.61 -0.63
C ARG A 9 6.14 1.67 0.36
N GLN A 10 6.29 1.94 1.65
CA GLN A 10 5.64 1.15 2.69
C GLN A 10 4.11 1.23 2.57
N VAL A 11 3.57 2.43 2.35
CA VAL A 11 2.13 2.65 2.13
C VAL A 11 1.64 1.93 0.87
N VAL A 12 2.39 1.98 -0.23
CA VAL A 12 2.05 1.24 -1.46
C VAL A 12 2.04 -0.27 -1.21
N SER A 13 3.02 -0.82 -0.48
CA SER A 13 3.03 -2.25 -0.12
C SER A 13 1.81 -2.66 0.71
N TYR A 14 1.39 -1.81 1.65
CA TYR A 14 0.19 -2.04 2.45
C TYR A 14 -1.07 -2.04 1.57
N ILE A 15 -1.26 -1.02 0.73
CA ILE A 15 -2.42 -0.90 -0.17
C ILE A 15 -2.50 -2.07 -1.15
N ALA A 16 -1.37 -2.45 -1.77
CA ALA A 16 -1.29 -3.56 -2.72
C ALA A 16 -1.71 -4.90 -2.08
N ARG A 17 -1.44 -5.06 -0.78
CA ARG A 17 -1.85 -6.25 -0.02
C ARG A 17 -3.35 -6.22 0.32
N GLU A 18 -3.86 -5.08 0.81
CA GLU A 18 -5.24 -4.98 1.31
C GLU A 18 -6.29 -4.94 0.19
N GLU A 19 -6.05 -4.21 -0.90
CA GLU A 19 -7.05 -4.03 -1.97
C GLU A 19 -6.92 -5.05 -3.10
N ALA A 20 -5.68 -5.44 -3.43
CA ALA A 20 -5.41 -6.24 -4.62
C ALA A 20 -5.00 -7.70 -4.31
N ASP A 21 -4.93 -8.07 -3.03
CA ASP A 21 -4.51 -9.40 -2.53
C ASP A 21 -3.21 -9.90 -3.17
N ILE A 22 -2.33 -8.98 -3.59
CA ILE A 22 -1.10 -9.31 -4.30
C ILE A 22 -0.15 -10.03 -3.32
N PRO A 23 0.50 -11.12 -3.74
CA PRO A 23 1.42 -11.84 -2.88
C PRO A 23 2.72 -11.04 -2.65
N LEU A 24 3.33 -11.23 -1.47
CA LEU A 24 4.45 -10.41 -0.97
C LEU A 24 5.68 -10.41 -1.89
N ASN A 25 5.91 -11.53 -2.59
CA ASN A 25 6.99 -11.66 -3.58
C ASN A 25 6.77 -10.72 -4.77
N GLU A 26 5.57 -10.69 -5.33
CA GLU A 26 5.23 -9.88 -6.49
C GLU A 26 5.24 -8.38 -6.17
N ILE A 27 4.79 -8.00 -4.96
CA ILE A 27 4.94 -6.63 -4.44
C ILE A 27 6.44 -6.27 -4.34
N GLY A 28 7.26 -7.18 -3.82
CA GLY A 28 8.70 -6.98 -3.68
C GLY A 28 9.39 -6.77 -5.02
N ASP A 29 9.07 -7.61 -5.99
CA ASP A 29 9.59 -7.56 -7.36
C ASP A 29 9.22 -6.23 -8.03
N THR A 30 7.95 -5.83 -7.94
CA THR A 30 7.43 -4.58 -8.50
C THR A 30 8.08 -3.34 -7.86
N LEU A 31 8.42 -3.41 -6.57
CA LEU A 31 9.03 -2.30 -5.81
C LEU A 31 10.58 -2.31 -5.84
N GLY A 32 11.16 -2.95 -6.86
CA GLY A 32 12.59 -2.94 -7.15
C GLY A 32 13.32 -4.19 -6.67
N GLY A 33 12.70 -5.37 -6.79
CA GLY A 33 13.34 -6.66 -6.47
C GLY A 33 13.61 -6.85 -4.97
N ARG A 34 12.73 -6.37 -4.11
CA ARG A 34 12.87 -6.48 -2.66
C ARG A 34 12.43 -7.84 -2.15
N ASN A 35 13.13 -8.33 -1.13
CA ASN A 35 12.77 -9.57 -0.46
C ASN A 35 11.35 -9.46 0.17
N HIS A 36 10.56 -10.52 0.08
CA HIS A 36 9.23 -10.63 0.69
C HIS A 36 9.22 -10.23 2.18
N SER A 37 10.29 -10.52 2.93
CA SER A 37 10.42 -10.12 4.34
C SER A 37 10.51 -8.60 4.53
N THR A 38 11.09 -7.88 3.56
CA THR A 38 11.12 -6.41 3.56
C THR A 38 9.72 -5.83 3.27
N VAL A 39 8.96 -6.50 2.41
CA VAL A 39 7.56 -6.13 2.13
C VAL A 39 6.70 -6.36 3.37
N LEU A 40 6.85 -7.52 4.02
CA LEU A 40 6.16 -7.83 5.27
C LEU A 40 6.44 -6.78 6.35
N TYR A 41 7.72 -6.48 6.59
CA TYR A 41 8.11 -5.43 7.54
C TYR A 41 7.51 -4.06 7.18
N SER A 42 7.42 -3.76 5.87
CA SER A 42 6.82 -2.51 5.40
C SER A 42 5.33 -2.44 5.71
N ILE A 43 4.60 -3.55 5.53
CA ILE A 43 3.17 -3.67 5.84
C ILE A 43 2.94 -3.53 7.34
N GLU A 44 3.68 -4.27 8.17
CA GLU A 44 3.59 -4.21 9.63
C GLU A 44 3.89 -2.79 10.15
N ARG A 45 4.94 -2.15 9.61
CA ARG A 45 5.28 -0.78 9.97
C ARG A 45 4.15 0.20 9.66
N VAL A 46 3.49 0.10 8.51
CA VAL A 46 2.35 0.98 8.20
C VAL A 46 1.20 0.72 9.15
N ASN A 47 0.90 -0.56 9.45
CA ASN A 47 -0.13 -0.91 10.42
C ASN A 47 0.14 -0.27 11.80
N ASP A 48 1.35 -0.40 12.33
CA ASP A 48 1.73 0.21 13.62
C ASP A 48 1.62 1.74 13.59
N LEU A 49 2.05 2.35 12.49
CA LEU A 49 1.95 3.80 12.32
C LEU A 49 0.49 4.25 12.23
N MET A 50 -0.40 3.49 11.59
CA MET A 50 -1.83 3.83 11.54
C MET A 50 -2.54 3.68 12.89
N GLN A 51 -2.04 2.83 13.80
CA GLN A 51 -2.56 2.74 15.16
C GLN A 51 -2.19 3.95 16.02
N THR A 52 -1.05 4.57 15.73
CA THR A 52 -0.50 5.67 16.54
C THR A 52 -0.72 7.05 15.92
N ASP A 53 -0.83 7.13 14.59
CA ASP A 53 -1.00 8.35 13.82
C ASP A 53 -2.34 8.36 13.06
N SER A 54 -3.32 9.03 13.66
CA SER A 54 -4.66 9.20 13.08
C SER A 54 -4.69 10.05 11.79
N LEU A 55 -3.66 10.87 11.53
CA LEU A 55 -3.55 11.63 10.29
C LEU A 55 -3.07 10.72 9.17
N LEU A 56 -2.03 9.94 9.42
CA LEU A 56 -1.53 8.95 8.46
C LEU A 56 -2.64 7.95 8.11
N ARG A 57 -3.35 7.44 9.11
CA ARG A 57 -4.50 6.54 8.88
C ARG A 57 -5.53 7.15 7.93
N ARG A 58 -5.95 8.39 8.19
CA ARG A 58 -6.90 9.10 7.32
C ARG A 58 -6.38 9.29 5.90
N GLN A 59 -5.10 9.55 5.72
CA GLN A 59 -4.48 9.67 4.40
C GLN A 59 -4.49 8.32 3.66
N VAL A 60 -4.10 7.24 4.33
CA VAL A 60 -4.11 5.88 3.74
C VAL A 60 -5.54 5.46 3.38
N GLU A 61 -6.50 5.65 4.28
CA GLU A 61 -7.92 5.37 4.03
C GLU A 61 -8.48 6.23 2.88
N ALA A 62 -8.08 7.50 2.76
CA ALA A 62 -8.49 8.35 1.64
C ALA A 62 -7.93 7.84 0.31
N ILE A 63 -6.68 7.37 0.28
CA ILE A 63 -6.07 6.77 -0.91
C ILE A 63 -6.81 5.48 -1.28
N LEU A 64 -7.03 4.56 -0.33
CA LEU A 64 -7.80 3.33 -0.52
C LEU A 64 -9.19 3.61 -1.10
N ASN A 65 -9.93 4.54 -0.50
CA ASN A 65 -11.26 4.94 -0.98
C ASN A 65 -11.25 5.55 -2.40
N SER A 66 -10.16 6.21 -2.79
CA SER A 66 -10.03 6.75 -4.15
C SER A 66 -9.73 5.65 -5.18
N LEU A 67 -9.01 4.61 -4.79
CA LEU A 67 -8.71 3.46 -5.64
C LEU A 67 -9.94 2.58 -5.86
N SER A 68 -10.72 2.30 -4.80
CA SER A 68 -11.96 1.52 -4.89
C SER A 68 -13.07 2.26 -5.66
N ARG A 69 -13.02 3.60 -5.71
CA ARG A 69 -13.89 4.43 -6.56
C ARG A 69 -13.46 4.50 -8.02
N SER A 70 -12.42 3.76 -8.44
CA SER A 70 -12.13 3.64 -9.87
C SER A 70 -13.35 3.04 -10.58
N PRO A 71 -13.88 3.73 -11.60
CA PRO A 71 -15.19 3.47 -12.15
C PRO A 71 -15.23 2.07 -12.75
N SER A 72 -16.34 1.40 -12.43
CA SER A 72 -16.90 0.31 -13.20
C SER A 72 -16.52 0.41 -14.67
N HIS A 73 -15.90 -0.66 -15.19
CA HIS A 73 -16.04 -1.01 -16.59
C HIS A 73 -17.54 -1.21 -16.87
N SER A 74 -18.22 -0.11 -17.16
CA SER A 74 -19.56 -0.04 -17.74
C SER A 74 -19.40 0.30 -19.21
N THR A 75 -18.65 -0.51 -19.97
CA THR A 75 -18.87 -0.59 -21.41
C THR A 75 -20.00 -1.59 -21.64
N ASN A 76 -21.21 -1.07 -21.47
CA ASN A 76 -22.39 -1.62 -22.13
C ASN A 76 -22.28 -1.26 -23.61
N SER A 77 -21.90 -2.22 -24.45
CA SER A 77 -22.25 -2.32 -25.88
C SER A 77 -21.98 -3.73 -26.35
#